data_AF-A0A2V5J8I3-F1
#
_entry.id   AF-A0A2V5J8I3-F1
#
_cell.length_a   1.000
_cell.length_b   1.000
_cell.length_c   1.000
_cell.angle_alpha   90.00
_cell.angle_beta   90.00
_cell.angle_gamma   90.00
#
_symmetry.space_group_name_H-M   'P 1'
#
loop_
_entity.id
_entity.type
_entity.pdbx_description
1 polymer ?
#
loop_
_entity_poly.entity_id
_entity_poly.type
_entity_poly.pdbx_seq_one_letter_code
_entity_poly.pdbx_strand_id
1 'polypeptide(L)'
;MVRFFGRRDWIWAVLLIVLVVAAYARVFDAGFIWDDESHLTRNPCIVGPLGLKEIWTSTRAVYYPLVLTTFWALHKFVGLVPLPYHMLNTLLHAGSAILLWCVLRKLAVRGAWLGAALWALHPVMVQSVAWVTELKNTQSCLFYLLSILFFLKWDEEEPRDQEGAVSRPLRQRTGNRRSLMLFALSLFCFALATLSKPSVVMLPVVLALCLWWRRGRIGWRDAVPLAPFLLISAVASAWTIWEQKFHASAIGPEWAQSWPERLIIAGWAMWFYLAKVAWPDPLIFIYPRWEIHSSQWIAYLPLLAATVGLVLLWLVPGKAGRAVFFAAAYYAISLFPVLGFFDAYFFRYSFVSDHFQYLASMGPLALAGAAITESFGQLAIASLGRRVVF
;
A
#
# COMPACT_ATOMS: atom_id res chain seq x y z
N MET A 1 -0.99 -13.15 -24.46
CA MET A 1 -2.21 -12.86 -23.65
C MET A 1 -1.97 -13.37 -22.24
N VAL A 2 -1.77 -12.47 -21.27
CA VAL A 2 -1.58 -12.83 -19.85
C VAL A 2 -2.97 -13.21 -19.32
N ARG A 3 -3.24 -14.51 -19.09
CA ARG A 3 -4.51 -14.93 -18.48
C ARG A 3 -4.49 -14.54 -17.00
N PHE A 4 -5.23 -13.49 -16.64
CA PHE A 4 -5.40 -13.02 -15.25
C PHE A 4 -6.39 -13.88 -14.45
N PHE A 5 -7.24 -14.64 -15.14
CA PHE A 5 -8.40 -15.31 -14.57
C PHE A 5 -8.58 -16.71 -15.17
N GLY A 6 -8.83 -17.70 -14.30
CA GLY A 6 -9.44 -18.98 -14.65
C GLY A 6 -10.91 -18.82 -15.04
N ARG A 7 -11.54 -19.90 -15.53
CA ARG A 7 -12.88 -19.85 -16.16
C ARG A 7 -14.00 -19.32 -15.24
N ARG A 8 -13.81 -19.32 -13.91
CA ARG A 8 -14.74 -18.79 -12.89
C ARG A 8 -14.24 -17.56 -12.12
N ASP A 9 -12.99 -17.13 -12.31
CA ASP A 9 -12.42 -16.06 -11.48
C ASP A 9 -13.01 -14.68 -11.82
N TRP A 10 -13.51 -14.49 -13.05
CA TRP A 10 -14.14 -13.24 -13.45
C TRP A 10 -15.43 -12.97 -12.65
N ILE A 11 -16.16 -14.01 -12.24
CA ILE A 11 -17.36 -13.88 -11.39
C ILE A 11 -16.96 -13.29 -10.03
N TRP A 12 -15.90 -13.82 -9.43
CA TRP A 12 -15.38 -13.33 -8.15
C TRP A 12 -14.77 -11.93 -8.25
N ALA A 13 -14.20 -11.57 -9.39
CA ALA A 13 -13.75 -10.20 -9.65
C ALA A 13 -14.94 -9.23 -9.75
N VAL A 14 -15.98 -9.60 -10.52
CA VAL A 14 -17.21 -8.79 -10.64
C VAL A 14 -17.90 -8.65 -9.29
N LEU A 15 -18.02 -9.74 -8.51
CA LEU A 15 -18.59 -9.70 -7.17
C LEU A 15 -17.82 -8.72 -6.27
N LEU A 16 -16.49 -8.77 -6.27
CA LEU A 16 -15.67 -7.86 -5.48
C LEU A 16 -15.86 -6.40 -5.88
N ILE A 17 -15.92 -6.11 -7.19
CA ILE A 17 -16.20 -4.76 -7.70
C ILE A 17 -17.57 -4.29 -7.21
N VAL A 18 -18.61 -5.12 -7.35
CA VAL A 18 -19.98 -4.77 -6.93
C VAL A 18 -20.04 -4.50 -5.43
N LEU A 19 -19.41 -5.33 -4.60
CA LEU A 19 -19.35 -5.14 -3.15
C LEU A 19 -18.66 -3.82 -2.79
N VAL A 20 -17.53 -3.49 -3.43
CA VAL A 20 -16.84 -2.22 -3.20
C VAL A 20 -17.71 -1.04 -3.62
N VAL A 21 -18.26 -1.04 -4.83
CA VAL A 21 -19.12 0.06 -5.31
C VAL A 21 -20.35 0.23 -4.40
N ALA A 22 -20.96 -0.86 -3.94
CA ALA A 22 -22.08 -0.80 -3.00
C ALA A 22 -21.68 -0.21 -1.65
N ALA A 23 -20.52 -0.60 -1.10
CA ALA A 23 -20.03 -0.09 0.18
C ALA A 23 -19.73 1.42 0.14
N TYR A 24 -19.26 1.94 -1.00
CA TYR A 24 -18.94 3.36 -1.20
C TYR A 24 -20.05 4.15 -1.91
N ALA A 25 -21.26 3.60 -2.09
CA ALA A 25 -22.32 4.25 -2.87
C ALA A 25 -22.67 5.67 -2.38
N ARG A 26 -22.59 5.92 -1.06
CA ARG A 26 -22.86 7.24 -0.46
C ARG A 26 -21.83 8.31 -0.85
N VAL A 27 -20.63 7.91 -1.26
CA VAL A 27 -19.57 8.83 -1.71
C VAL A 27 -19.96 9.55 -3.01
N PHE A 28 -20.81 8.94 -3.83
CA PHE A 28 -21.25 9.54 -5.09
C PHE A 28 -22.14 10.78 -4.92
N ASP A 29 -22.71 10.97 -3.73
CA ASP A 29 -23.46 12.18 -3.34
C ASP A 29 -22.57 13.20 -2.60
N ALA A 30 -21.29 12.91 -2.36
CA ALA A 30 -20.41 13.76 -1.58
C ALA A 30 -19.81 14.92 -2.40
N GLY A 31 -19.54 16.03 -1.71
CA GLY A 31 -18.85 17.19 -2.28
C GLY A 31 -17.32 17.09 -2.21
N PHE A 32 -16.65 18.18 -2.56
CA PHE A 32 -15.22 18.39 -2.30
C PHE A 32 -15.00 18.83 -0.84
N ILE A 33 -13.92 18.38 -0.22
CA ILE A 33 -13.61 18.68 1.18
C ILE A 33 -12.12 19.01 1.38
N TRP A 34 -11.82 19.76 2.44
CA TRP A 34 -10.46 20.00 2.92
C TRP A 34 -9.49 20.49 1.83
N ASP A 35 -8.42 19.75 1.57
CA ASP A 35 -7.36 20.12 0.63
C ASP A 35 -7.70 19.81 -0.83
N ASP A 36 -8.92 19.33 -1.13
CA ASP A 36 -9.47 19.35 -2.49
C ASP A 36 -9.47 20.78 -3.04
N GLU A 37 -9.56 21.77 -2.16
CA GLU A 37 -9.42 23.18 -2.52
C GLU A 37 -8.05 23.49 -3.12
N SER A 38 -6.97 23.15 -2.44
CA SER A 38 -5.61 23.49 -2.87
C SER A 38 -5.09 22.57 -3.98
N HIS A 39 -5.58 21.33 -4.07
CA HIS A 39 -5.14 20.37 -5.08
C HIS A 39 -5.97 20.43 -6.37
N LEU A 40 -7.24 20.79 -6.29
CA LEU A 40 -8.20 20.71 -7.40
C LEU A 40 -8.96 22.03 -7.62
N THR A 41 -9.87 22.41 -6.72
CA THR A 41 -10.92 23.40 -7.04
C THR A 41 -10.42 24.85 -7.10
N ARG A 42 -9.31 25.17 -6.44
CA ARG A 42 -8.60 26.47 -6.51
C ARG A 42 -7.16 26.35 -6.95
N ASN A 43 -6.74 25.18 -7.46
CA ASN A 43 -5.39 24.99 -7.93
C ASN A 43 -5.18 25.72 -9.28
N PRO A 44 -4.28 26.73 -9.38
CA PRO A 44 -4.08 27.48 -10.62
C PRO A 44 -3.58 26.63 -11.80
N CYS A 45 -3.00 25.46 -11.53
CA CYS A 45 -2.60 24.50 -12.56
C CYS A 45 -3.78 23.69 -13.12
N ILE A 46 -4.92 23.66 -12.44
CA ILE A 46 -6.11 22.87 -12.84
C ILE A 46 -7.21 23.78 -13.39
N VAL A 47 -7.55 24.84 -12.65
CA VAL A 47 -8.64 25.78 -12.98
C VAL A 47 -8.15 27.14 -13.50
N GLY A 48 -6.85 27.42 -13.37
CA GLY A 48 -6.26 28.73 -13.66
C GLY A 48 -5.46 28.78 -14.96
N PRO A 49 -4.60 29.82 -15.13
CA PRO A 49 -3.83 30.03 -16.35
C PRO A 49 -2.58 29.14 -16.47
N LEU A 50 -2.24 28.39 -15.42
CA LEU A 50 -1.12 27.45 -15.45
C LEU A 50 -1.58 26.10 -16.04
N GLY A 51 -0.69 25.11 -16.13
CA GLY A 51 -1.08 23.79 -16.62
C GLY A 51 -0.04 22.70 -16.37
N LEU A 52 -0.01 21.73 -17.29
CA LEU A 52 0.88 20.56 -17.19
C LEU A 52 2.35 20.94 -17.03
N LYS A 53 2.83 21.97 -17.73
CA LYS A 53 4.23 22.39 -17.61
C LYS A 53 4.55 22.72 -16.14
N GLU A 54 3.73 23.54 -15.51
CA GLU A 54 3.93 23.97 -14.13
C GLU A 54 3.74 22.83 -13.13
N ILE A 55 2.86 21.87 -13.39
CA ILE A 55 2.71 20.65 -12.59
C ILE A 55 4.02 19.86 -12.51
N TRP A 56 4.77 19.79 -13.60
CA TRP A 56 5.97 18.95 -13.70
C TRP A 56 7.28 19.69 -13.48
N THR A 57 7.33 21.00 -13.72
CA THR A 57 8.59 21.77 -13.70
C THR A 57 8.62 22.90 -12.69
N SER A 58 7.55 23.10 -11.90
CA SER A 58 7.48 24.20 -10.93
C SER A 58 7.07 23.72 -9.55
N THR A 59 7.37 24.53 -8.54
CA THR A 59 6.99 24.30 -7.15
C THR A 59 5.73 25.09 -6.76
N ARG A 60 5.02 25.64 -7.74
CA ARG A 60 3.77 26.41 -7.54
C ARG A 60 2.56 25.54 -7.22
N ALA A 61 2.68 24.23 -7.40
CA ALA A 61 1.65 23.26 -7.09
C ALA A 61 2.10 22.35 -5.93
N VAL A 62 1.14 21.87 -5.13
CA VAL A 62 1.42 20.85 -4.11
C VAL A 62 1.92 19.59 -4.82
N TYR A 63 3.13 19.13 -4.49
CA TYR A 63 3.86 18.20 -5.35
C TYR A 63 3.29 16.77 -5.35
N TYR A 64 2.35 16.52 -6.25
CA TYR A 64 1.84 15.20 -6.63
C TYR A 64 1.64 15.14 -8.16
N PRO A 65 2.71 15.19 -8.96
CA PRO A 65 2.63 15.55 -10.38
C PRO A 65 1.72 14.63 -11.20
N LEU A 66 1.70 13.32 -10.91
CA LEU A 66 0.81 12.41 -11.63
C LEU A 66 -0.64 12.56 -11.21
N VAL A 67 -0.92 12.81 -9.93
CA VAL A 67 -2.29 13.07 -9.42
C VAL A 67 -2.84 14.36 -10.01
N LEU A 68 -2.03 15.43 -10.00
CA LEU A 68 -2.41 16.71 -10.61
C LEU A 68 -2.60 16.58 -12.12
N THR A 69 -1.79 15.77 -12.81
CA THR A 69 -2.01 15.46 -14.23
C THR A 69 -3.36 14.77 -14.44
N THR A 70 -3.72 13.83 -13.57
CA THR A 70 -5.03 13.16 -13.62
C THR A 70 -6.17 14.14 -13.35
N PHE A 71 -6.05 15.01 -12.35
CA PHE A 71 -7.04 16.06 -12.08
C PHE A 71 -7.15 17.06 -13.23
N TRP A 72 -6.04 17.47 -13.83
CA TRP A 72 -6.01 18.37 -14.98
C TRP A 72 -6.73 17.76 -16.18
N ALA A 73 -6.47 16.49 -16.47
CA ALA A 73 -7.13 15.77 -17.55
C ALA A 73 -8.62 15.62 -17.26
N LEU A 74 -9.00 15.17 -16.06
CA LEU A 74 -10.40 14.96 -15.68
C LEU A 74 -11.19 16.27 -15.72
N HIS A 75 -10.65 17.34 -15.14
CA HIS A 75 -11.26 18.67 -15.12
C HIS A 75 -11.60 19.18 -16.53
N LYS A 76 -10.77 18.91 -17.54
CA LYS A 76 -11.05 19.28 -18.93
C LYS A 76 -12.30 18.62 -19.52
N PHE A 77 -12.65 17.43 -19.06
CA PHE A 77 -13.80 16.69 -19.58
C PHE A 77 -15.07 16.90 -18.77
N VAL A 78 -14.94 17.07 -17.45
CA VAL A 78 -16.11 17.07 -16.53
C VAL A 78 -16.24 18.31 -15.66
N GLY A 79 -15.32 19.28 -15.76
CA GLY A 79 -15.30 20.47 -14.92
C GLY A 79 -15.21 20.12 -13.43
N LEU A 80 -15.73 20.99 -12.56
CA LEU A 80 -15.76 20.79 -11.10
C LEU A 80 -17.04 20.07 -10.63
N VAL A 81 -17.44 19.02 -11.33
CA VAL A 81 -18.52 18.13 -10.87
C VAL A 81 -17.90 17.05 -9.96
N PRO A 82 -18.27 16.91 -8.68
CA PRO A 82 -17.61 15.97 -7.75
C PRO A 82 -17.70 14.50 -8.14
N LEU A 83 -18.86 14.08 -8.69
CA LEU A 83 -19.18 12.67 -8.95
C LEU A 83 -18.09 11.91 -9.74
N PRO A 84 -17.61 12.37 -10.92
CA PRO A 84 -16.53 11.72 -11.65
C PRO A 84 -15.23 11.52 -10.86
N TYR A 85 -14.88 12.43 -9.96
CA TYR A 85 -13.68 12.33 -9.14
C TYR A 85 -13.81 11.23 -8.08
N HIS A 86 -14.95 11.19 -7.40
CA HIS A 86 -15.30 10.13 -6.45
C HIS A 86 -15.40 8.76 -7.10
N MET A 87 -16.00 8.70 -8.30
CA MET A 87 -16.04 7.48 -9.12
C MET A 87 -14.64 6.99 -9.46
N LEU A 88 -13.73 7.89 -9.87
CA LEU A 88 -12.36 7.51 -10.19
C LEU A 88 -11.64 6.88 -8.99
N ASN A 89 -11.70 7.50 -7.81
CA ASN A 89 -11.09 6.95 -6.59
C ASN A 89 -11.66 5.56 -6.26
N THR A 90 -12.98 5.42 -6.31
CA THR A 90 -13.67 4.16 -6.02
C THR A 90 -13.29 3.06 -7.01
N LEU A 91 -13.21 3.37 -8.30
CA LEU A 91 -12.82 2.41 -9.34
C LEU A 91 -11.33 2.01 -9.22
N LEU A 92 -10.45 2.95 -8.89
CA LEU A 92 -9.04 2.66 -8.63
C LEU A 92 -8.87 1.78 -7.38
N HIS A 93 -9.67 2.01 -6.34
CA HIS A 93 -9.71 1.16 -5.15
C HIS A 93 -10.20 -0.27 -5.48
N ALA A 94 -11.29 -0.41 -6.23
CA ALA A 94 -11.80 -1.71 -6.68
C ALA A 94 -10.78 -2.45 -7.56
N GLY A 95 -10.12 -1.75 -8.49
CA GLY A 95 -9.03 -2.30 -9.29
C GLY A 95 -7.85 -2.75 -8.44
N SER A 96 -7.49 -1.97 -7.42
CA SER A 96 -6.45 -2.32 -6.44
C SER A 96 -6.82 -3.56 -5.64
N ALA A 97 -8.09 -3.74 -5.25
CA ALA A 97 -8.55 -4.96 -4.57
C ALA A 97 -8.36 -6.21 -5.43
N ILE A 98 -8.66 -6.13 -6.73
CA ILE A 98 -8.42 -7.23 -7.68
C ILE A 98 -6.92 -7.52 -7.84
N LEU A 99 -6.10 -6.47 -7.93
CA LEU A 99 -4.64 -6.63 -8.03
C LEU A 99 -4.05 -7.23 -6.76
N LEU A 100 -4.52 -6.81 -5.59
CA LEU A 100 -4.13 -7.39 -4.30
C LEU A 100 -4.48 -8.87 -4.26
N TRP A 101 -5.71 -9.24 -4.67
CA TRP A 101 -6.09 -10.64 -4.81
C TRP A 101 -5.14 -11.41 -5.75
N CYS A 102 -4.75 -10.82 -6.89
CA CYS A 102 -3.79 -11.43 -7.82
C CYS A 102 -2.39 -11.58 -7.21
N VAL A 103 -1.90 -10.60 -6.47
CA VAL A 103 -0.61 -10.64 -5.76
C VAL A 103 -0.64 -11.72 -4.67
N LEU A 104 -1.69 -11.75 -3.84
CA LEU A 104 -1.86 -12.76 -2.80
C LEU A 104 -1.91 -14.19 -3.39
N ARG A 105 -2.59 -14.37 -4.53
CA ARG A 105 -2.55 -15.65 -5.27
C ARG A 105 -1.15 -16.00 -5.77
N LYS A 106 -0.39 -15.03 -6.27
CA LYS A 106 1.01 -15.24 -6.70
C LYS A 106 1.94 -15.59 -5.54
N LEU A 107 1.64 -15.08 -4.34
CA LEU A 107 2.32 -15.45 -3.10
C LEU A 107 1.76 -16.75 -2.48
N ALA A 108 0.82 -17.43 -3.14
CA ALA A 108 0.17 -18.66 -2.69
C ALA A 108 -0.50 -18.54 -1.30
N VAL A 109 -1.03 -17.35 -0.99
CA VAL A 109 -1.76 -17.10 0.25
C VAL A 109 -3.14 -17.77 0.15
N ARG A 110 -3.45 -18.62 1.13
CA ARG A 110 -4.80 -19.20 1.28
C ARG A 110 -5.79 -18.09 1.62
N GLY A 111 -7.01 -18.18 1.09
CA GLY A 111 -8.00 -17.12 1.33
C GLY A 111 -7.68 -15.80 0.62
N ALA A 112 -6.85 -15.80 -0.43
CA ALA A 112 -6.42 -14.58 -1.13
C ALA A 112 -7.57 -13.63 -1.54
N TRP A 113 -8.72 -14.17 -1.98
CA TRP A 113 -9.89 -13.35 -2.31
C TRP A 113 -10.48 -12.70 -1.06
N LEU A 114 -10.64 -13.47 0.02
CA LEU A 114 -11.16 -12.97 1.29
C LEU A 114 -10.24 -11.91 1.89
N GLY A 115 -8.92 -12.11 1.88
CA GLY A 115 -7.96 -11.11 2.36
C GLY A 115 -8.05 -9.78 1.59
N ALA A 116 -8.21 -9.85 0.26
CA ALA A 116 -8.40 -8.64 -0.55
C ALA A 116 -9.77 -7.98 -0.32
N ALA A 117 -10.83 -8.78 -0.13
CA ALA A 117 -12.17 -8.28 0.18
C ALA A 117 -12.22 -7.61 1.56
N LEU A 118 -11.60 -8.22 2.58
CA LEU A 118 -11.48 -7.65 3.92
C LEU A 118 -10.74 -6.32 3.89
N TRP A 119 -9.67 -6.19 3.10
CA TRP A 119 -8.97 -4.93 2.91
C TRP A 119 -9.84 -3.87 2.23
N ALA A 120 -10.48 -4.21 1.11
CA ALA A 120 -11.23 -3.25 0.31
C ALA A 120 -12.52 -2.76 0.99
N LEU A 121 -13.14 -3.61 1.80
CA LEU A 121 -14.39 -3.29 2.50
C LEU A 121 -14.16 -2.77 3.93
N HIS A 122 -12.90 -2.65 4.36
CA HIS A 122 -12.60 -2.20 5.72
C HIS A 122 -12.94 -0.72 5.91
N PRO A 123 -13.63 -0.31 7.00
CA PRO A 123 -14.02 1.09 7.21
C PRO A 123 -12.84 2.08 7.25
N VAL A 124 -11.65 1.66 7.67
CA VAL A 124 -10.44 2.53 7.68
C VAL A 124 -10.02 2.99 6.28
N MET A 125 -10.51 2.36 5.21
CA MET A 125 -10.23 2.79 3.83
C MET A 125 -11.03 4.02 3.41
N VAL A 126 -12.08 4.40 4.17
CA VAL A 126 -13.01 5.47 3.77
C VAL A 126 -12.30 6.79 3.49
N GLN A 127 -11.33 7.20 4.31
CA GLN A 127 -10.59 8.44 4.03
C GLN A 127 -9.85 8.37 2.69
N SER A 128 -9.23 7.23 2.35
CA SER A 128 -8.50 7.08 1.08
C SER A 128 -9.42 7.01 -0.13
N VAL A 129 -10.64 6.50 0.02
CA VAL A 129 -11.56 6.26 -1.11
C VAL A 129 -12.51 7.44 -1.32
N ALA A 130 -13.01 8.04 -0.24
CA ALA A 130 -14.06 9.07 -0.29
C ALA A 130 -13.53 10.50 -0.39
N TRP A 131 -12.28 10.76 -0.04
CA TRP A 131 -11.67 12.09 -0.17
C TRP A 131 -11.03 12.22 -1.54
N VAL A 132 -11.43 13.21 -2.35
CA VAL A 132 -10.99 13.32 -3.76
C VAL A 132 -9.46 13.40 -3.87
N THR A 133 -8.82 14.24 -3.06
CA THR A 133 -7.35 14.40 -3.06
C THR A 133 -6.59 13.15 -2.62
N GLU A 134 -7.26 12.21 -1.93
CA GLU A 134 -6.71 10.88 -1.69
C GLU A 134 -6.67 9.98 -2.94
N LEU A 135 -6.97 10.54 -4.13
CA LEU A 135 -6.52 9.98 -5.41
C LEU A 135 -5.03 9.61 -5.35
N LYS A 136 -4.20 10.38 -4.64
CA LYS A 136 -2.79 10.03 -4.38
C LYS A 136 -2.64 8.62 -3.79
N ASN A 137 -3.50 8.20 -2.88
CA ASN A 137 -3.51 6.85 -2.30
C ASN A 137 -4.05 5.79 -3.28
N THR A 138 -5.23 5.99 -3.85
CA THR A 138 -5.87 4.95 -4.70
C THR A 138 -5.10 4.75 -6.01
N GLN A 139 -4.60 5.82 -6.62
CA GLN A 139 -3.77 5.79 -7.84
C GLN A 139 -2.39 5.17 -7.57
N SER A 140 -1.69 5.61 -6.52
CA SER A 140 -0.37 5.02 -6.19
C SER A 140 -0.49 3.53 -5.84
N CYS A 141 -1.56 3.13 -5.15
CA CYS A 141 -1.82 1.73 -4.79
C CYS A 141 -2.01 0.84 -6.01
N LEU A 142 -2.78 1.28 -7.02
CA LEU A 142 -2.95 0.55 -8.26
C LEU A 142 -1.59 0.27 -8.93
N PHE A 143 -0.77 1.31 -9.10
CA PHE A 143 0.55 1.20 -9.70
C PHE A 143 1.55 0.41 -8.84
N TYR A 144 1.48 0.55 -7.53
CA TYR A 144 2.26 -0.22 -6.56
C TYR A 144 1.98 -1.72 -6.68
N LEU A 145 0.72 -2.12 -6.71
CA LEU A 145 0.33 -3.53 -6.85
C LEU A 145 0.64 -4.08 -8.25
N LEU A 146 0.48 -3.27 -9.31
CA LEU A 146 0.93 -3.65 -10.66
C LEU A 146 2.45 -3.90 -10.69
N SER A 147 3.22 -3.03 -10.04
CA SER A 147 4.67 -3.19 -9.94
C SER A 147 5.06 -4.51 -9.27
N ILE A 148 4.44 -4.82 -8.12
CA ILE A 148 4.63 -6.11 -7.43
C ILE A 148 4.23 -7.27 -8.35
N LEU A 149 3.07 -7.20 -8.98
CA LEU A 149 2.55 -8.28 -9.82
C LEU A 149 3.45 -8.57 -11.02
N PHE A 150 3.96 -7.53 -11.69
CA PHE A 150 4.89 -7.69 -12.80
C PHE A 150 6.26 -8.19 -12.33
N PHE A 151 6.74 -7.72 -11.18
CA PHE A 151 7.98 -8.21 -10.58
C PHE A 151 7.90 -9.70 -10.26
N LEU A 152 6.80 -10.15 -9.61
CA LEU A 152 6.59 -11.57 -9.29
C LEU A 152 6.47 -12.46 -10.53
N LYS A 153 5.84 -11.95 -11.61
CA LYS A 153 5.76 -12.65 -12.90
C LYS A 153 7.11 -12.74 -13.60
N TRP A 154 7.90 -11.67 -13.54
CA TRP A 154 9.27 -11.65 -14.05
C TRP A 154 10.15 -12.67 -13.30
N ASP A 155 10.08 -12.66 -11.96
CA ASP A 155 10.82 -13.58 -11.09
C ASP A 155 10.43 -15.07 -11.28
N GLU A 156 9.20 -15.35 -11.74
CA GLU A 156 8.78 -16.70 -12.16
C GLU A 156 9.35 -17.15 -13.52
N GLU A 157 9.60 -16.20 -14.43
CA GLU A 157 10.06 -16.48 -15.79
C GLU A 157 11.58 -16.64 -15.87
N GLU A 158 12.33 -16.09 -14.92
CA GLU A 158 13.78 -16.16 -14.91
C GLU A 158 14.28 -17.51 -14.38
N PRO A 159 14.96 -18.33 -15.19
CA PRO A 159 15.57 -19.57 -14.72
C PRO A 159 16.74 -19.18 -13.81
N ARG A 160 16.57 -19.33 -12.50
CA ARG A 160 17.64 -19.17 -11.53
C ARG A 160 17.92 -20.52 -10.92
N ASP A 161 19.14 -21.01 -11.15
CA ASP A 161 19.64 -22.34 -10.81
C ASP A 161 19.07 -22.83 -9.47
N GLN A 162 18.14 -23.78 -9.55
CA GLN A 162 17.81 -24.61 -8.40
C GLN A 162 18.90 -25.68 -8.34
N GLU A 163 19.90 -25.49 -7.48
CA GLU A 163 20.66 -26.61 -6.92
C GLU A 163 19.65 -27.56 -6.25
N GLY A 164 19.20 -28.59 -6.95
CA GLY A 164 18.53 -29.75 -6.34
C GLY A 164 17.10 -30.11 -6.74
N ALA A 165 16.55 -29.65 -7.88
CA ALA A 165 15.24 -30.17 -8.34
C ALA A 165 15.23 -30.56 -9.83
N VAL A 166 15.04 -31.86 -10.03
CA VAL A 166 14.79 -32.62 -11.27
C VAL A 166 14.21 -31.78 -12.42
N SER A 167 15.00 -31.69 -13.49
CA SER A 167 14.64 -31.60 -14.90
C SER A 167 13.21 -31.16 -15.23
N ARG A 168 12.94 -29.86 -15.20
CA ARG A 168 11.83 -29.29 -16.00
C ARG A 168 12.33 -29.02 -17.42
N PRO A 169 11.54 -29.32 -18.48
CA PRO A 169 12.02 -29.20 -19.85
C PRO A 169 12.39 -27.76 -20.17
N LEU A 170 13.52 -27.60 -20.86
CA LEU A 170 14.05 -26.37 -21.43
C LEU A 170 12.95 -25.60 -22.17
N ARG A 171 12.33 -24.63 -21.51
CA ARG A 171 11.40 -23.70 -22.15
C ARG A 171 12.24 -22.72 -22.98
N GLN A 172 12.23 -22.98 -24.28
CA GLN A 172 12.98 -22.28 -25.32
C GLN A 172 13.03 -20.76 -25.17
N ARG A 173 14.27 -20.25 -25.23
CA ARG A 173 14.90 -18.96 -25.63
C ARG A 173 14.07 -17.74 -26.13
N THR A 174 12.74 -17.80 -26.25
CA THR A 174 11.86 -16.63 -26.50
C THR A 174 11.64 -15.77 -25.25
N GLY A 175 12.10 -16.23 -24.08
CA GLY A 175 11.86 -15.63 -22.76
C GLY A 175 12.54 -14.29 -22.48
N ASN A 176 13.61 -13.90 -23.20
CA ASN A 176 14.39 -12.72 -22.81
C ASN A 176 13.62 -11.40 -23.01
N ARG A 177 12.96 -11.21 -24.16
CA ARG A 177 12.20 -9.97 -24.44
C ARG A 177 11.01 -9.78 -23.51
N ARG A 178 10.26 -10.87 -23.25
CA ARG A 178 9.09 -10.83 -22.37
C ARG A 178 9.51 -10.59 -20.91
N SER A 179 10.57 -11.25 -20.46
CA SER A 179 11.16 -11.05 -19.13
C SER A 179 11.58 -9.58 -18.96
N LEU A 180 12.36 -9.04 -19.90
CA LEU A 180 12.76 -7.62 -19.90
C LEU A 180 11.54 -6.69 -19.89
N MET A 181 10.50 -6.98 -20.67
CA MET A 181 9.27 -6.21 -20.69
C MET A 181 8.54 -6.24 -19.34
N LEU A 182 8.44 -7.38 -18.67
CA LEU A 182 7.81 -7.47 -17.34
C LEU A 182 8.60 -6.69 -16.29
N PHE A 183 9.93 -6.78 -16.31
CA PHE A 183 10.79 -5.99 -15.42
C PHE A 183 10.66 -4.48 -15.68
N ALA A 184 10.70 -4.08 -16.95
CA ALA A 184 10.51 -2.68 -17.35
C ALA A 184 9.13 -2.14 -16.96
N LEU A 185 8.06 -2.94 -17.16
CA LEU A 185 6.71 -2.58 -16.70
C LEU A 185 6.65 -2.46 -15.18
N SER A 186 7.33 -3.33 -14.44
CA SER A 186 7.38 -3.23 -12.98
C SER A 186 8.05 -1.94 -12.51
N LEU A 187 9.19 -1.56 -13.10
CA LEU A 187 9.88 -0.30 -12.82
C LEU A 187 9.04 0.91 -13.23
N PHE A 188 8.44 0.87 -14.41
CA PHE A 188 7.57 1.94 -14.90
C PHE A 188 6.38 2.15 -13.97
N CYS A 189 5.68 1.09 -13.59
CA CYS A 189 4.60 1.18 -12.60
C CYS A 189 5.10 1.72 -11.26
N PHE A 190 6.28 1.33 -10.80
CA PHE A 190 6.82 1.88 -9.55
C PHE A 190 7.07 3.39 -9.65
N ALA A 191 7.64 3.87 -10.76
CA ALA A 191 7.83 5.29 -10.99
C ALA A 191 6.48 6.05 -11.02
N LEU A 192 5.44 5.49 -11.65
CA LEU A 192 4.10 6.09 -11.62
C LEU A 192 3.50 6.10 -10.21
N ALA A 193 3.76 5.06 -9.41
CA ALA A 193 3.33 5.00 -8.02
C ALA A 193 3.98 6.11 -7.19
N THR A 194 5.30 6.30 -7.30
CA THR A 194 6.04 7.34 -6.55
C THR A 194 5.67 8.76 -6.99
N LEU A 195 5.43 8.97 -8.29
CA LEU A 195 4.94 10.24 -8.84
C LEU A 195 3.47 10.53 -8.47
N SER A 196 2.72 9.52 -8.03
CA SER A 196 1.37 9.68 -7.48
C SER A 196 1.41 9.99 -5.99
N LYS A 197 2.23 9.25 -5.23
CA LYS A 197 2.42 9.46 -3.79
C LYS A 197 3.80 8.97 -3.38
N PRO A 198 4.66 9.82 -2.81
CA PRO A 198 6.03 9.44 -2.47
C PRO A 198 6.12 8.42 -1.33
N SER A 199 5.09 8.24 -0.50
CA SER A 199 5.13 7.27 0.61
C SER A 199 5.27 5.81 0.16
N VAL A 200 5.14 5.50 -1.14
CA VAL A 200 5.35 4.14 -1.67
C VAL A 200 6.82 3.76 -1.86
N VAL A 201 7.76 4.64 -1.51
CA VAL A 201 9.23 4.42 -1.60
C VAL A 201 9.76 3.18 -0.87
N MET A 202 8.94 2.55 -0.03
CA MET A 202 9.29 1.30 0.66
C MET A 202 9.07 0.05 -0.20
N LEU A 203 8.58 0.19 -1.44
CA LEU A 203 8.36 -0.93 -2.35
C LEU A 203 9.58 -1.86 -2.55
N PRO A 204 10.84 -1.41 -2.77
CA PRO A 204 11.97 -2.34 -2.90
C PRO A 204 12.15 -3.25 -1.68
N VAL A 205 11.86 -2.74 -0.48
CA VAL A 205 11.92 -3.55 0.75
C VAL A 205 10.77 -4.56 0.79
N VAL A 206 9.59 -4.17 0.31
CA VAL A 206 8.46 -5.09 0.13
C VAL A 206 8.75 -6.16 -0.94
N LEU A 207 9.40 -5.81 -2.05
CA LEU A 207 9.81 -6.77 -3.07
C LEU A 207 10.84 -7.76 -2.50
N ALA A 208 11.80 -7.26 -1.71
CA ALA A 208 12.74 -8.11 -0.97
C ALA A 208 12.00 -9.07 -0.02
N LEU A 209 11.00 -8.58 0.72
CA LEU A 209 10.15 -9.39 1.60
C LEU A 209 9.36 -10.46 0.81
N CYS A 210 8.85 -10.13 -0.38
CA CYS A 210 8.22 -11.09 -1.28
C CYS A 210 9.19 -12.17 -1.77
N LEU A 211 10.43 -11.81 -2.12
CA LEU A 211 11.47 -12.79 -2.49
C LEU A 211 11.82 -13.70 -1.31
N TRP A 212 11.99 -13.13 -0.12
CA TRP A 212 12.21 -13.89 1.11
C TRP A 212 11.04 -14.85 1.41
N TRP A 213 9.79 -14.43 1.19
CA TRP A 213 8.63 -15.30 1.35
C TRP A 213 8.69 -16.51 0.42
N ARG A 214 9.06 -16.30 -0.86
CA ARG A 214 9.14 -17.39 -1.84
C ARG A 214 10.33 -18.33 -1.62
N ARG A 215 11.49 -17.80 -1.24
CA ARG A 215 12.77 -18.53 -1.22
C ARG A 215 13.29 -18.88 0.17
N GLY A 216 12.78 -18.25 1.23
CA GLY A 216 13.24 -18.40 2.62
C GLY A 216 14.53 -17.65 2.96
N ARG A 217 15.28 -17.19 1.96
CA ARG A 217 16.50 -16.40 2.09
C ARG A 217 16.62 -15.40 0.94
N ILE A 218 17.36 -14.33 1.13
CA ILE A 218 17.69 -13.35 0.09
C ILE A 218 19.18 -13.49 -0.19
N GLY A 219 19.55 -13.90 -1.41
CA GLY A 219 20.93 -13.92 -1.86
C GLY A 219 21.32 -12.66 -2.63
N TRP A 220 22.62 -12.51 -2.95
CA TRP A 220 23.10 -11.39 -3.77
C TRP A 220 22.40 -11.30 -5.14
N ARG A 221 22.15 -12.45 -5.78
CA ARG A 221 21.40 -12.54 -7.05
C ARG A 221 19.95 -12.01 -6.92
N ASP A 222 19.37 -12.05 -5.73
CA ASP A 222 18.02 -11.53 -5.44
C ASP A 222 18.03 -10.03 -5.15
N ALA A 223 19.14 -9.51 -4.63
CA ALA A 223 19.32 -8.09 -4.32
C ALA A 223 19.63 -7.24 -5.56
N VAL A 224 20.42 -7.75 -6.51
CA VAL A 224 20.82 -7.00 -7.72
C VAL A 224 19.62 -6.42 -8.50
N PRO A 225 18.53 -7.17 -8.78
CA PRO A 225 17.36 -6.65 -9.47
C PRO A 225 16.59 -5.56 -8.71
N LEU A 226 16.82 -5.44 -7.40
CA LEU A 226 16.19 -4.40 -6.57
C LEU A 226 16.93 -3.07 -6.66
N ALA A 227 18.17 -3.04 -7.17
CA ALA A 227 18.98 -1.82 -7.23
C ALA A 227 18.30 -0.67 -8.01
N PRO A 228 17.66 -0.89 -9.18
CA PRO A 228 16.95 0.19 -9.86
C PRO A 228 15.74 0.70 -9.08
N PHE A 229 15.04 -0.16 -8.33
CA PHE A 229 13.94 0.25 -7.45
C PHE A 229 14.46 1.06 -6.25
N LEU A 230 15.59 0.66 -5.66
CA LEU A 230 16.25 1.40 -4.59
C LEU A 230 16.68 2.79 -5.06
N LEU A 231 17.20 2.91 -6.28
CA LEU A 231 17.56 4.20 -6.87
C LEU A 231 16.34 5.12 -7.01
N ILE A 232 15.24 4.64 -7.60
CA ILE A 232 13.99 5.41 -7.70
C ILE A 232 13.51 5.84 -6.30
N SER A 233 13.60 4.94 -5.31
CA SER A 233 13.18 5.21 -3.93
C SER A 233 14.05 6.27 -3.26
N ALA A 234 15.36 6.22 -3.45
CA ALA A 234 16.31 7.18 -2.91
C ALA A 234 16.09 8.57 -3.50
N VAL A 235 15.94 8.67 -4.83
CA VAL A 235 15.67 9.93 -5.53
C VAL A 235 14.34 10.53 -5.08
N ALA A 236 13.27 9.72 -5.04
CA ALA A 236 11.95 10.20 -4.61
C ALA A 236 11.95 10.62 -3.13
N SER A 237 12.65 9.90 -2.25
CA SER A 237 12.76 10.27 -0.83
C SER A 237 13.54 11.57 -0.65
N ALA A 238 14.68 11.73 -1.32
CA ALA A 238 15.48 12.95 -1.27
C ALA A 238 14.68 14.17 -1.77
N TRP A 239 13.96 14.00 -2.88
CA TRP A 239 13.07 15.04 -3.42
C TRP A 239 11.96 15.40 -2.42
N THR A 240 11.31 14.42 -1.82
CA THR A 240 10.21 14.64 -0.86
C THR A 240 10.70 15.37 0.39
N ILE A 241 11.86 15.00 0.94
CA ILE A 241 12.46 15.69 2.09
C ILE A 241 12.75 17.17 1.75
N TRP A 242 13.27 17.42 0.55
CA TRP A 242 13.52 18.77 0.07
C TRP A 242 12.22 19.56 -0.11
N GLU A 243 11.20 18.97 -0.72
CA GLU A 243 9.90 19.61 -0.95
C GLU A 243 9.19 19.96 0.36
N GLN A 244 9.14 19.02 1.31
CA GLN A 244 8.51 19.24 2.62
C GLN A 244 9.19 20.36 3.40
N LYS A 245 10.53 20.40 3.36
CA LYS A 245 11.32 21.42 4.08
C LYS A 245 11.17 22.80 3.46
N PHE A 246 11.31 22.91 2.14
CA PHE A 246 11.45 24.23 1.49
C PHE A 246 10.15 24.79 0.91
N HIS A 247 9.15 23.96 0.58
CA HIS A 247 7.93 24.38 -0.12
C HIS A 247 6.66 24.17 0.70
N ALA A 248 6.50 23.03 1.36
CA ALA A 248 5.36 22.82 2.25
C ALA A 248 5.48 23.63 3.57
N SER A 249 6.61 24.32 3.77
CA SER A 249 6.92 25.10 4.97
C SER A 249 6.64 24.34 6.26
N ALA A 250 6.97 23.04 6.29
CA ALA A 250 6.96 22.22 7.50
C ALA A 250 8.14 22.60 8.41
N ILE A 251 8.25 23.89 8.71
CA ILE A 251 9.26 24.53 9.54
C ILE A 251 8.50 25.30 10.61
N GLY A 252 8.79 25.02 11.88
CA GLY A 252 8.16 25.69 13.00
C GLY A 252 8.08 24.80 14.24
N PRO A 253 7.63 25.35 15.39
CA PRO A 253 7.55 24.60 16.65
C PRO A 253 6.64 23.38 16.54
N GLU A 254 5.64 23.42 15.66
CA GLU A 254 4.74 22.30 15.42
C GLU A 254 5.43 21.07 14.79
N TRP A 255 6.58 21.22 14.14
CA TRP A 255 7.39 20.12 13.56
C TRP A 255 8.73 19.91 14.26
N ALA A 256 9.00 20.68 15.32
CA ALA A 256 10.27 20.64 16.06
C ALA A 256 10.35 19.45 17.04
N GLN A 257 9.87 18.28 16.64
CA GLN A 257 9.97 17.07 17.47
C GLN A 257 11.42 16.62 17.56
N SER A 258 11.89 16.44 18.79
CA SER A 258 13.16 15.81 19.12
C SER A 258 13.16 14.33 18.72
N TRP A 259 14.34 13.76 18.50
CA TRP A 259 14.48 12.34 18.17
C TRP A 259 13.76 11.39 19.16
N PRO A 260 13.83 11.60 20.49
CA PRO A 260 13.10 10.75 21.42
C PRO A 260 11.58 10.86 21.26
N GLU A 261 11.03 12.05 21.00
CA GLU A 261 9.59 12.22 20.72
C GLU A 261 9.16 11.50 19.44
N ARG A 262 9.98 11.54 18.39
CA ARG A 262 9.72 10.81 17.14
C ARG A 262 9.67 9.30 17.34
N LEU A 263 10.53 8.75 18.19
CA LEU A 263 10.51 7.33 18.55
C LEU A 263 9.23 6.95 19.30
N ILE A 264 8.79 7.81 20.22
CA ILE A 264 7.51 7.63 20.94
C ILE A 264 6.35 7.64 19.93
N ILE A 265 6.27 8.65 19.06
CA ILE A 265 5.23 8.77 18.02
C ILE A 265 5.20 7.51 17.16
N ALA A 266 6.35 7.04 16.67
CA ALA A 266 6.44 5.86 15.83
C ALA A 266 5.89 4.62 16.53
N GLY A 267 6.27 4.40 17.79
CA GLY A 267 5.73 3.31 18.59
C GLY A 267 4.21 3.42 18.74
N TRP A 268 3.71 4.58 19.15
CA TRP A 268 2.29 4.79 19.40
C TRP A 268 1.45 4.65 18.11
N ALA A 269 1.93 5.20 16.99
CA ALA A 269 1.28 5.13 15.69
C ALA A 269 1.12 3.69 15.20
N MET A 270 2.14 2.84 15.35
CA MET A 270 2.06 1.42 14.93
C MET A 270 0.90 0.69 15.62
N TRP A 271 0.72 0.89 16.93
CA TRP A 271 -0.34 0.24 17.70
C TRP A 271 -1.70 0.93 17.52
N PHE A 272 -1.73 2.25 17.38
CA PHE A 272 -2.94 3.00 17.07
C PHE A 272 -3.58 2.49 15.77
N TYR A 273 -2.80 2.39 14.69
CA TYR A 273 -3.32 1.91 13.41
C TYR A 273 -3.74 0.43 13.49
N LEU A 274 -2.99 -0.42 14.20
CA LEU A 274 -3.36 -1.82 14.36
C LEU A 274 -4.66 -1.96 15.15
N ALA A 275 -4.86 -1.12 16.17
CA ALA A 275 -6.11 -1.04 16.90
C ALA A 275 -7.27 -0.59 16.00
N LYS A 276 -7.07 0.39 15.10
CA LYS A 276 -8.10 0.81 14.13
C LYS A 276 -8.42 -0.24 13.07
N VAL A 277 -7.45 -1.08 12.69
CA VAL A 277 -7.71 -2.25 11.84
C VAL A 277 -8.49 -3.32 12.60
N ALA A 278 -8.20 -3.54 13.89
CA ALA A 278 -8.92 -4.52 14.69
C ALA A 278 -10.34 -4.05 15.08
N TRP A 279 -10.49 -2.76 15.37
CA TRP A 279 -11.73 -2.13 15.82
C TRP A 279 -11.82 -0.69 15.29
N PRO A 280 -12.49 -0.47 14.15
CA PRO A 280 -12.54 0.83 13.48
C PRO A 280 -13.57 1.77 14.12
N ASP A 281 -13.37 2.12 15.40
CA ASP A 281 -14.21 3.06 16.12
C ASP A 281 -13.42 3.86 17.18
N PRO A 282 -13.66 5.17 17.35
CA PRO A 282 -14.27 6.05 16.36
C PRO A 282 -13.31 6.29 15.18
N LEU A 283 -13.83 6.38 13.95
CA LEU A 283 -13.08 6.92 12.81
C LEU A 283 -13.46 8.39 12.62
N ILE A 284 -12.48 9.28 12.73
CA ILE A 284 -12.68 10.73 12.61
C ILE A 284 -11.67 11.32 11.65
N PHE A 285 -12.06 12.41 10.97
CA PHE A 285 -11.24 13.01 9.92
C PHE A 285 -9.89 13.52 10.44
N ILE A 286 -9.89 14.14 11.63
CA ILE A 286 -8.68 14.62 12.32
C ILE A 286 -8.72 14.11 13.75
N TYR A 287 -7.74 13.27 14.10
CA TYR A 287 -7.59 12.76 15.46
C TYR A 287 -6.96 13.81 16.38
N PRO A 288 -7.33 13.84 17.67
CA PRO A 288 -6.65 14.67 18.65
C PRO A 288 -5.14 14.43 18.62
N ARG A 289 -4.39 15.52 18.58
CA ARG A 289 -2.93 15.47 18.59
C ARG A 289 -2.46 15.01 19.97
N TRP A 290 -1.52 14.07 20.00
CA TRP A 290 -0.98 13.52 21.25
C TRP A 290 -0.04 14.49 21.94
N GLU A 291 -0.10 14.52 23.28
CA GLU A 291 0.91 15.16 24.12
C GLU A 291 2.05 14.16 24.38
N ILE A 292 3.28 14.55 24.10
CA ILE A 292 4.44 13.66 24.15
C ILE A 292 5.44 14.21 25.16
N HIS A 293 5.81 13.37 26.12
CA HIS A 293 6.80 13.70 27.13
C HIS A 293 7.97 12.73 27.02
N SER A 294 9.08 13.20 26.42
CA SER A 294 10.29 12.39 26.19
C SER A 294 10.96 11.89 27.48
N SER A 295 10.69 12.54 28.63
CA SER A 295 11.17 12.14 29.95
C SER A 295 10.50 10.88 30.50
N GLN A 296 9.35 10.48 29.97
CA GLN A 296 8.60 9.32 30.44
C GLN A 296 9.07 8.05 29.71
N TRP A 297 9.82 7.19 30.40
CA TRP A 297 10.36 5.95 29.80
C TRP A 297 9.25 4.97 29.34
N ILE A 298 8.07 4.99 29.98
CA ILE A 298 6.91 4.16 29.62
C ILE A 298 6.43 4.48 28.19
N ALA A 299 6.61 5.72 27.73
CA ALA A 299 6.19 6.14 26.40
C ALA A 299 6.92 5.42 25.26
N TYR A 300 8.09 4.81 25.54
CA TYR A 300 8.87 4.04 24.55
C TYR A 300 8.48 2.55 24.49
N LEU A 301 7.69 2.05 25.46
CA LEU A 301 7.27 0.64 25.50
C LEU A 301 6.55 0.17 24.23
N PRO A 302 5.66 0.97 23.60
CA PRO A 302 5.00 0.55 22.36
C PRO A 302 6.00 0.26 21.22
N LEU A 303 7.05 1.08 21.07
CA LEU A 303 8.08 0.86 20.06
C LEU A 303 8.94 -0.38 20.40
N LEU A 304 9.31 -0.54 21.67
CA LEU A 304 10.04 -1.72 22.14
C LEU A 304 9.22 -3.00 21.90
N ALA A 305 7.93 -3.00 22.23
CA ALA A 305 7.03 -4.12 22.02
C ALA A 305 6.90 -4.48 20.53
N ALA A 306 6.80 -3.48 19.65
CA ALA A 306 6.73 -3.70 18.20
C ALA A 306 8.02 -4.32 17.65
N THR A 307 9.18 -3.82 18.06
CA THR A 307 10.49 -4.31 17.59
C THR A 307 10.80 -5.70 18.14
N VAL A 308 10.63 -5.93 19.44
CA VAL A 308 10.78 -7.25 20.06
C VAL A 308 9.77 -8.24 19.46
N GLY A 309 8.52 -7.83 19.25
CA GLY A 309 7.50 -8.64 18.61
C GLY A 309 7.91 -9.12 17.20
N LEU A 310 8.43 -8.22 16.37
CA LEU A 310 8.93 -8.59 15.03
C LEU A 310 10.11 -9.57 15.09
N VAL A 311 11.05 -9.36 16.02
CA VAL A 311 12.19 -10.28 16.23
C VAL A 311 11.71 -11.65 16.67
N LEU A 312 10.79 -11.72 17.66
CA LEU A 312 10.23 -12.98 18.12
C LEU A 312 9.50 -13.70 17.00
N LEU A 313 8.68 -12.99 16.21
CA LEU A 313 7.99 -13.56 15.04
C LEU A 313 8.94 -14.10 13.98
N TRP A 314 10.08 -13.44 13.75
CA TRP A 314 11.12 -13.92 12.84
C TRP A 314 11.74 -15.26 13.30
N LEU A 315 11.87 -15.44 14.61
CA LEU A 315 12.43 -16.66 15.20
C LEU A 315 11.43 -17.83 15.21
N VAL A 316 10.13 -17.59 15.00
CA VAL A 316 9.12 -18.68 14.96
C VAL A 316 9.30 -19.51 13.69
N PRO A 317 9.66 -20.80 13.79
CA PRO A 317 9.83 -21.65 12.63
C PRO A 317 8.48 -22.02 12.00
N GLY A 318 8.52 -22.44 10.73
CA GLY A 318 7.36 -22.99 10.03
C GLY A 318 6.58 -21.98 9.18
N LYS A 319 5.63 -22.49 8.40
CA LYS A 319 4.89 -21.69 7.41
C LYS A 319 3.98 -20.63 8.05
N ALA A 320 3.33 -20.98 9.17
CA ALA A 320 2.46 -20.05 9.89
C ALA A 320 3.25 -18.89 10.50
N GLY A 321 4.37 -19.17 11.20
CA GLY A 321 5.26 -18.15 11.75
C GLY A 321 5.77 -17.18 10.68
N ARG A 322 6.23 -17.71 9.55
CA ARG A 322 6.66 -16.89 8.39
C ARG A 322 5.53 -16.03 7.83
N ALA A 323 4.28 -16.51 7.83
CA ALA A 323 3.14 -15.76 7.31
C ALA A 323 2.79 -14.58 8.23
N VAL A 324 2.78 -14.82 9.55
CA VAL A 324 2.55 -13.77 10.55
C VAL A 324 3.68 -12.74 10.51
N PHE A 325 4.93 -13.19 10.44
CA PHE A 325 6.08 -12.30 10.27
C PHE A 325 5.96 -11.48 8.99
N PHE A 326 5.62 -12.09 7.85
CA PHE A 326 5.46 -11.36 6.58
C PHE A 326 4.43 -10.24 6.71
N ALA A 327 3.26 -10.54 7.28
CA ALA A 327 2.20 -9.55 7.46
C ALA A 327 2.62 -8.40 8.39
N ALA A 328 3.27 -8.73 9.50
CA ALA A 328 3.76 -7.74 10.47
C ALA A 328 4.91 -6.88 9.90
N ALA A 329 5.86 -7.50 9.21
CA ALA A 329 6.96 -6.81 8.55
C ALA A 329 6.45 -5.91 7.42
N TYR A 330 5.55 -6.41 6.57
CA TYR A 330 4.91 -5.63 5.52
C TYR A 330 4.20 -4.39 6.09
N TYR A 331 3.48 -4.56 7.19
CA TYR A 331 2.79 -3.49 7.90
C TYR A 331 3.77 -2.42 8.39
N ALA A 332 4.82 -2.82 9.13
CA ALA A 332 5.83 -1.89 9.64
C ALA A 332 6.60 -1.18 8.51
N ILE A 333 7.02 -1.92 7.48
CA ILE A 333 7.72 -1.39 6.30
C ILE A 333 6.84 -0.36 5.58
N SER A 334 5.57 -0.67 5.35
CA SER A 334 4.68 0.21 4.58
C SER A 334 4.23 1.44 5.39
N LEU A 335 4.19 1.36 6.72
CA LEU A 335 3.94 2.50 7.60
C LEU A 335 5.17 3.41 7.76
N PHE A 336 6.39 2.90 7.58
CA PHE A 336 7.63 3.61 7.92
C PHE A 336 7.66 5.10 7.49
N PRO A 337 7.27 5.48 6.27
CA PRO A 337 7.32 6.89 5.83
C PRO A 337 6.39 7.84 6.59
N VAL A 338 5.38 7.30 7.29
CA VAL A 338 4.32 8.05 7.99
C VAL A 338 4.35 7.84 9.51
N LEU A 339 5.38 7.17 10.05
CA LEU A 339 5.49 6.88 11.49
C LEU A 339 5.98 8.06 12.36
N GLY A 340 6.28 9.24 11.80
CA GLY A 340 6.79 10.37 12.60
C GLY A 340 8.31 10.60 12.51
N PHE A 341 9.04 9.72 11.81
CA PHE A 341 10.48 9.88 11.60
C PHE A 341 10.85 11.08 10.73
N PHE A 342 9.93 11.47 9.84
CA PHE A 342 10.10 12.59 8.92
C PHE A 342 8.98 13.60 9.17
N ASP A 343 9.26 14.87 8.86
CA ASP A 343 8.25 15.91 8.96
C ASP A 343 7.24 15.78 7.82
N ALA A 344 5.97 15.73 8.20
CA ALA A 344 4.85 15.79 7.29
C ALA A 344 3.99 16.99 7.67
N TYR A 345 3.57 17.78 6.67
CA TYR A 345 2.73 18.96 6.93
C TYR A 345 1.50 18.65 7.79
N PHE A 346 0.87 17.48 7.59
CA PHE A 346 -0.31 17.06 8.35
C PHE A 346 -0.07 16.92 9.87
N PHE A 347 1.18 16.71 10.32
CA PHE A 347 1.52 16.57 11.75
C PHE A 347 1.28 17.84 12.58
N ARG A 348 1.06 18.98 11.92
CA ARG A 348 0.43 20.15 12.53
C ARG A 348 -0.89 19.82 13.21
N TYR A 349 -1.75 19.05 12.54
CA TYR A 349 -3.10 18.71 12.99
C TYR A 349 -3.12 17.45 13.85
N SER A 350 -2.45 16.38 13.39
CA SER A 350 -2.39 15.11 14.11
C SER A 350 -1.22 14.25 13.65
N PHE A 351 -0.67 13.44 14.54
CA PHE A 351 0.38 12.48 14.20
C PHE A 351 -0.13 11.24 13.46
N VAL A 352 -1.46 11.05 13.41
CA VAL A 352 -2.09 9.89 12.80
C VAL A 352 -3.27 10.27 11.92
N SER A 353 -3.52 9.48 10.87
CA SER A 353 -4.68 9.61 9.99
C SER A 353 -4.99 8.29 9.31
N ASP A 354 -6.28 7.97 9.10
CA ASP A 354 -6.66 6.64 8.59
C ASP A 354 -6.10 6.37 7.19
N HIS A 355 -6.02 7.41 6.35
CA HIS A 355 -5.46 7.27 5.00
C HIS A 355 -3.94 6.98 4.99
N PHE A 356 -3.21 7.16 6.10
CA PHE A 356 -1.78 6.82 6.19
C PHE A 356 -1.53 5.31 6.24
N GLN A 357 -2.47 4.53 6.78
CA GLN A 357 -2.36 3.06 6.88
C GLN A 357 -2.95 2.30 5.69
N TYR A 358 -3.38 3.02 4.63
CA TYR A 358 -4.06 2.46 3.47
C TYR A 358 -3.33 1.26 2.84
N LEU A 359 -2.03 1.40 2.55
CA LEU A 359 -1.21 0.29 2.04
C LEU A 359 -0.88 -0.72 3.14
N ALA A 360 -0.44 -0.24 4.32
CA ALA A 360 0.07 -1.10 5.38
C ALA A 360 -0.96 -2.12 5.90
N SER A 361 -2.22 -1.71 5.98
CA SER A 361 -3.35 -2.54 6.41
C SER A 361 -3.57 -3.79 5.55
N MET A 362 -3.04 -3.86 4.31
CA MET A 362 -3.12 -5.06 3.47
C MET A 362 -2.48 -6.27 4.15
N GLY A 363 -1.39 -6.09 4.91
CA GLY A 363 -0.70 -7.19 5.61
C GLY A 363 -1.60 -7.86 6.64
N PRO A 364 -2.04 -7.14 7.69
CA PRO A 364 -2.92 -7.69 8.73
C PRO A 364 -4.24 -8.24 8.17
N LEU A 365 -4.87 -7.56 7.20
CA LEU A 365 -6.16 -7.99 6.65
C LEU A 365 -6.02 -9.20 5.72
N ALA A 366 -4.92 -9.32 4.97
CA ALA A 366 -4.61 -10.53 4.23
C ALA A 366 -4.33 -11.72 5.16
N LEU A 367 -3.61 -11.50 6.27
CA LEU A 367 -3.38 -12.52 7.29
C LEU A 367 -4.69 -12.98 7.93
N ALA A 368 -5.60 -12.04 8.28
CA ALA A 368 -6.91 -12.36 8.80
C ALA A 368 -7.73 -13.20 7.82
N GLY A 369 -7.75 -12.83 6.54
CA GLY A 369 -8.42 -13.61 5.50
C GLY A 369 -7.86 -15.03 5.34
N ALA A 370 -6.54 -15.18 5.45
CA ALA A 370 -5.88 -16.49 5.45
C ALA A 370 -6.26 -17.32 6.67
N ALA A 371 -6.18 -16.73 7.88
CA ALA A 371 -6.51 -17.40 9.13
C ALA A 371 -7.96 -17.90 9.15
N ILE A 372 -8.92 -17.04 8.79
CA ILE A 372 -10.34 -17.41 8.68
C ILE A 372 -10.52 -18.60 7.73
N THR A 373 -9.90 -18.54 6.56
CA THR A 373 -10.00 -19.62 5.55
C THR A 373 -9.42 -20.94 6.05
N GLU A 374 -8.29 -20.90 6.77
CA GLU A 374 -7.67 -22.10 7.33
C GLU A 374 -8.51 -22.71 8.45
N SER A 375 -9.08 -21.89 9.35
CA SER A 375 -9.97 -22.36 10.43
C SER A 375 -11.20 -23.09 9.88
N PHE A 376 -11.85 -22.55 8.84
CA PHE A 376 -12.98 -23.23 8.20
C PHE A 376 -12.57 -24.53 7.49
N GLY A 377 -11.38 -24.57 6.88
CA GLY A 377 -10.85 -25.79 6.27
C GLY A 377 -10.64 -26.92 7.29
N GLN A 378 -10.11 -26.60 8.48
CA GLN A 378 -9.92 -27.58 9.56
C GLN A 378 -11.24 -28.09 10.13
N LEU A 379 -12.23 -27.21 10.33
CA LEU A 379 -13.57 -27.58 10.80
C LEU A 379 -14.30 -28.49 9.81
N ALA A 380 -14.20 -28.22 8.51
CA ALA A 380 -14.80 -29.07 7.47
C ALA A 380 -14.21 -30.49 7.48
N ILE A 381 -12.88 -30.62 7.61
CA ILE A 381 -12.20 -31.91 7.70
C ILE A 381 -12.60 -32.67 8.98
N ALA A 382 -12.66 -31.97 10.12
CA ALA A 382 -13.09 -32.57 11.39
C ALA A 382 -14.55 -33.07 11.35
N SER A 383 -15.42 -32.39 10.60
CA SER A 383 -16.83 -32.79 10.41
C SER A 383 -17.00 -34.02 9.49
N LEU A 384 -16.11 -34.19 8.50
CA LEU A 384 -16.09 -35.35 7.61
C LEU A 384 -15.46 -36.58 8.27
N GLY A 385 -14.46 -36.39 9.13
CA GLY A 385 -13.84 -37.45 9.94
C GLY A 385 -14.76 -38.07 11.00
N ARG A 386 -15.90 -37.45 11.32
CA ARG A 386 -16.93 -37.99 12.23
C ARG A 386 -18.03 -38.81 11.54
N ARG A 387 -17.97 -39.03 10.22
CA ARG A 387 -19.02 -39.73 9.46
C ARG A 387 -18.68 -41.14 8.95
N VAL A 388 -17.64 -41.79 9.45
CA VAL A 388 -17.38 -43.21 9.12
C VAL A 388 -17.05 -44.00 10.38
N VAL A 389 -18.10 -44.32 11.14
CA VAL A 389 -18.21 -45.56 11.92
C VAL A 389 -19.69 -45.92 11.90
N PHE A 390 -20.09 -46.73 10.93
CA PHE A 390 -21.11 -47.78 11.06
C PHE A 390 -20.81 -48.85 10.01
#